data_AF-A0A1E4RBM6-F1
#
_entry.id   AF-A0A1E4RBM6-F1
#
_cell.length_a   1.000
_cell.length_b   1.000
_cell.length_c   1.000
_cell.angle_alpha   90.00
_cell.angle_beta   90.00
_cell.angle_gamma   90.00
#
_symmetry.space_group_name_H-M   'P 1'
#
loop_
_entity.id
_entity.type
_entity.pdbx_description
1 polymer ?
#
loop_
_entity_poly.entity_id
_entity_poly.type
_entity_poly.pdbx_seq_one_letter_code
_entity_poly.pdbx_strand_id
1 'polypeptide(L)' 'MDCPLCGTPLKQHLIQPNVSLISCPSTECVFPFNLSMEEIQHQNLLITDINNNDIMNMMQSKMIDVANVDQKIALFIS' A
#
# COMPACT_ATOMS: atom_id res chain seq x y z
N MET A 1 -4.65 -10.01 5.74
CA MET A 1 -4.15 -11.09 4.88
C MET A 1 -2.71 -11.31 5.28
N ASP A 2 -2.35 -12.52 5.69
CA ASP A 2 -1.02 -12.81 6.22
C ASP A 2 -0.12 -13.41 5.14
N CYS A 3 1.18 -13.16 5.23
CA CYS A 3 2.16 -13.66 4.27
C CYS A 3 2.21 -15.20 4.34
N PRO A 4 2.08 -15.92 3.21
CA PRO A 4 2.09 -17.38 3.22
C PRO A 4 3.45 -17.99 3.56
N LEU A 5 4.54 -17.21 3.47
CA LEU A 5 5.90 -17.70 3.74
C LEU A 5 6.32 -17.53 5.20
N CYS A 6 5.99 -16.40 5.83
CA CYS A 6 6.49 -16.06 7.17
C CYS A 6 5.39 -15.65 8.17
N GLY A 7 4.12 -15.65 7.77
CA GLY A 7 3.00 -15.28 8.63
C GLY A 7 2.91 -13.79 8.98
N THR A 8 3.83 -12.95 8.50
CA THR A 8 3.79 -11.51 8.75
C THR A 8 2.59 -10.89 8.00
N PRO A 9 1.81 -9.98 8.62
CA PRO A 9 0.72 -9.30 7.94
C PRO A 9 1.20 -8.57 6.68
N LEU A 10 0.57 -8.86 5.54
CA LEU A 10 0.88 -8.20 4.28
C LEU A 10 0.50 -6.72 4.35
N LYS A 11 1.27 -5.89 3.64
CA LYS A 11 1.00 -4.46 3.50
C LYS A 11 0.85 -4.09 2.04
N GLN A 12 -0.04 -3.13 1.80
CA GLN A 12 -0.17 -2.49 0.49
C GLN A 12 0.82 -1.34 0.40
N HIS A 13 1.64 -1.37 -0.64
CA HIS A 13 2.67 -0.39 -0.92
C HIS A 13 2.30 0.34 -2.22
N LEU A 14 2.11 1.65 -2.12
CA LEU A 14 1.92 2.49 -3.31
C LEU A 14 3.27 2.63 -4.02
N ILE A 15 3.36 2.14 -5.26
CA ILE A 15 4.59 2.21 -6.07
C ILE A 15 4.49 3.38 -7.06
N GLN A 16 3.29 3.60 -7.60
CA GLN A 16 2.94 4.72 -8.47
C GLN A 16 1.57 5.25 -8.07
N PRO A 17 1.17 6.46 -8.47
CA PRO A 17 -0.11 7.06 -8.04
C PRO A 17 -1.33 6.14 -8.23
N ASN A 18 -1.38 5.39 -9.33
CA ASN A 18 -2.46 4.46 -9.65
C ASN A 18 -2.09 2.98 -9.41
N VAL A 19 -0.87 2.68 -8.97
CA VAL A 19 -0.37 1.30 -8.86
C VAL A 19 0.14 1.01 -7.46
N SER A 20 -0.40 -0.04 -6.85
CA SER A 20 0.09 -0.56 -5.57
C SER A 20 0.30 -2.06 -5.63
N LEU A 21 1.23 -2.50 -4.78
CA LEU A 21 1.60 -3.88 -4.63
C LEU A 21 1.35 -4.30 -3.18
N ILE A 22 0.70 -5.44 -2.99
CA ILE A 22 0.58 -6.09 -1.70
C ILE A 22 1.82 -6.97 -1.51
N SER A 23 2.66 -6.64 -0.54
CA SER A 23 3.87 -7.43 -0.24
C SER A 23 4.12 -7.63 1.24
N CYS A 24 4.98 -8.60 1.54
CA CYS A 24 5.44 -8.82 2.89
C CYS A 24 6.39 -7.69 3.30
N PRO A 25 6.17 -7.03 4.46
CA PRO A 25 7.03 -5.94 4.91
C PRO A 25 8.33 -6.43 5.59
N SER A 26 8.44 -7.74 5.88
CA SER A 26 9.67 -8.31 6.45
C SER A 26 10.77 -8.32 5.40
N THR A 27 11.93 -7.73 5.72
CA THR A 27 13.10 -7.66 4.83
C THR A 27 13.77 -9.02 4.61
N GLU A 28 13.48 -10.00 5.46
CA GLU A 28 13.98 -11.38 5.33
C GLU A 28 13.04 -12.27 4.50
N CYS A 29 11.88 -11.74 4.09
CA CYS A 29 10.89 -12.48 3.30
C CYS A 29 10.82 -11.91 1.89
N VAL A 30 10.76 -12.82 0.91
CA VAL A 30 10.76 -12.47 -0.51
C VAL A 30 9.36 -12.35 -1.11
N PHE A 31 8.28 -12.56 -0.35
CA PHE A 31 6.92 -12.54 -0.89
C PHE A 31 6.47 -11.11 -1.25
N PRO A 32 5.94 -10.86 -2.47
CA PRO A 32 5.56 -11.83 -3.50
C PRO A 32 6.57 -11.95 -4.65
N PHE A 33 7.78 -11.39 -4.51
CA PHE A 33 8.82 -11.38 -5.54
C PHE A 33 9.38 -12.77 -5.88
N ASN A 34 9.04 -13.80 -5.11
CA ASN A 34 9.29 -15.19 -5.46
C ASN A 34 8.29 -15.76 -6.49
N LEU A 35 7.22 -15.04 -6.82
CA LEU A 35 6.21 -15.43 -7.80
C LEU A 35 6.49 -14.80 -9.16
N SER A 36 5.98 -15.42 -10.23
CA SER A 36 5.92 -14.81 -11.55
C SER A 36 4.91 -13.66 -11.59
N MET A 37 5.05 -12.75 -12.57
CA MET A 37 4.11 -11.64 -12.74
C MET A 37 2.66 -12.12 -12.97
N GLU A 38 2.49 -13.25 -13.69
CA GLU A 38 1.17 -13.84 -13.93
C GLU A 38 0.52 -14.33 -12.63
N GLU A 39 1.29 -14.94 -11.73
CA GLU A 39 0.81 -15.37 -10.41
C GLU A 39 0.47 -14.18 -9.50
N ILE A 40 1.30 -13.13 -9.54
CA ILE A 40 1.04 -11.87 -8.79
C ILE A 40 -0.30 -11.26 -9.22
N GLN A 41 -0.58 -11.25 -10.53
CA GLN A 41 -1.85 -10.77 -11.07
C GLN A 41 -3.02 -11.68 -10.68
N HIS A 42 -2.88 -13.01 -10.85
CA HIS A 42 -3.92 -13.97 -10.46
C HIS A 42 -4.28 -13.92 -8.98
N GLN A 43 -3.31 -13.62 -8.12
CA GLN A 43 -3.51 -13.49 -6.67
C GLN A 43 -3.99 -12.09 -6.26
N ASN A 44 -4.27 -11.19 -7.22
CA ASN A 44 -4.69 -9.80 -6.98
C ASN A 44 -3.71 -9.03 -6.07
N LEU A 45 -2.41 -9.34 -6.17
CA LEU A 45 -1.38 -8.69 -5.38
C LEU A 45 -0.93 -7.37 -6.02
N LEU A 46 -1.18 -7.18 -7.32
CA LEU A 46 -0.96 -5.93 -8.03
C LEU A 46 -2.31 -5.25 -8.30
N ILE A 47 -2.47 -4.03 -7.78
CA ILE A 47 -3.69 -3.22 -7.94
C ILE A 47 -3.35 -2.04 -8.84
N THR A 48 -3.98 -1.95 -10.01
CA THR A 48 -3.65 -0.96 -11.07
C THR A 48 -4.67 0.18 -11.23
N ASP A 49 -5.82 0.09 -10.55
CA ASP A 49 -6.92 1.05 -10.65
C ASP A 49 -7.18 1.77 -9.32
N ILE A 50 -6.11 2.19 -8.65
CA ILE A 50 -6.30 2.91 -7.39
C ILE A 50 -6.81 4.30 -7.70
N ASN A 51 -7.95 4.64 -7.09
CA ASN A 51 -8.49 5.97 -7.14
C ASN A 51 -7.62 6.90 -6.30
N ASN A 52 -6.99 7.88 -6.95
CA ASN A 52 -6.17 8.88 -6.27
C ASN A 52 -6.92 9.56 -5.12
N ASN A 53 -8.23 9.81 -5.25
CA ASN A 53 -9.01 10.44 -4.18
C ASN A 53 -9.03 9.60 -2.91
N ASP A 54 -9.08 8.27 -3.03
CA ASP A 54 -9.09 7.38 -1.87
C ASP A 54 -7.70 7.38 -1.18
N ILE A 55 -6.62 7.45 -1.96
CA ILE A 55 -5.27 7.62 -1.42
C ILE A 55 -5.14 8.96 -0.70
N MET A 56 -5.55 10.06 -1.32
CA MET A 56 -5.42 11.39 -0.72
C MET A 56 -6.24 11.51 0.56
N ASN A 57 -7.45 10.94 0.60
CA ASN A 57 -8.27 10.86 1.81
C ASN A 57 -7.58 10.05 2.93
N MET A 58 -6.96 8.92 2.61
CA MET A 58 -6.18 8.12 3.57
C MET A 58 -4.90 8.83 4.02
N MET A 59 -4.27 9.63 3.16
CA MET A 59 -3.11 10.43 3.53
C MET A 59 -3.50 11.59 4.44
N GLN A 60 -4.60 12.26 4.14
CA GLN A 60 -5.12 13.37 4.92
C GLN A 60 -5.42 12.94 6.36
N SER A 61 -6.12 11.81 6.54
CA SER A 61 -6.39 11.28 7.89
C SER A 61 -5.10 10.97 8.64
N LYS A 62 -4.11 10.34 8.00
CA LYS A 62 -2.79 10.11 8.64
C LYS A 62 -2.05 11.40 8.99
N MET A 63 -2.13 12.43 8.15
CA MET A 63 -1.48 13.73 8.43
C MET A 63 -2.07 14.40 9.66
N ILE A 64 -3.39 14.37 9.80
CA ILE A 64 -4.11 14.98 10.93
C ILE A 64 -3.97 14.10 12.19
N ASP A 65 -4.30 12.81 12.08
CA ASP A 65 -4.49 11.93 13.24
C ASP A 65 -3.19 11.35 13.79
N VAL A 66 -2.14 11.23 12.96
CA VAL A 66 -0.87 10.59 13.34
C VAL A 66 0.28 11.59 13.38
N ALA A 67 0.39 12.45 12.37
CA ALA A 67 1.49 13.42 12.26
C ALA A 67 1.17 14.79 12.88
N ASN A 68 -0.06 15.01 13.34
CA ASN A 68 -0.53 16.26 13.97
C ASN A 68 -0.25 17.50 13.11
N VAL A 69 -0.36 17.36 11.79
CA VAL A 69 -0.25 18.46 10.82
C VAL A 69 -1.51 19.32 10.92
N ASP A 70 -1.34 20.65 10.88
CA ASP A 70 -2.47 21.57 10.87
C ASP A 70 -3.45 21.24 9.75
N GLN A 71 -4.74 21.21 10.07
CA GLN A 71 -5.79 20.76 9.16
C GLN A 71 -5.82 21.55 7.85
N LYS A 72 -5.49 22.85 7.86
CA LYS A 72 -5.44 23.67 6.64
C LYS A 72 -4.25 23.30 5.75
N ILE A 73 -3.13 22.92 6.36
CA ILE A 73 -1.95 22.43 5.63
C ILE A 73 -2.22 21.05 5.05
N ALA A 74 -2.85 20.16 5.82
CA ALA A 74 -3.25 18.84 5.34
C ALA A 74 -4.18 18.95 4.12
N LEU A 75 -5.21 19.81 4.18
CA LEU A 75 -6.14 20.11 3.09
C LEU A 75 -5.50 20.72 1.83
N PHE A 76 -4.36 21.41 1.97
CA PHE A 76 -3.65 21.98 0.81
C PHE A 76 -2.80 20.94 0.07
N ILE A 77 -2.27 19.96 0.80
CA ILE A 77 -1.37 18.93 0.27
C ILE A 77 -2.16 17.73 -0.30
N SER A 78 -3.33 17.47 0.28
CA SER A 78 -4.24 16.39 -0.14
C SER A 78 -5.14 16.80 -1.30
#